data_AF-A0A7C4E5C9-F1
#
_entry.id   AF-A0A7C4E5C9-F1
#
_cell.length_a   1.000
_cell.length_b   1.000
_cell.length_c   1.000
_cell.angle_alpha   90.00
_cell.angle_beta   90.00
_cell.angle_gamma   90.00
#
_symmetry.space_group_name_H-M   'P 1'
#
loop_
_entity.id
_entity.type
_entity.pdbx_description
1 polymer ?
#
loop_
_entity_poly.entity_id
_entity_poly.type
_entity_poly.pdbx_seq_one_letter_code
_entity_poly.pdbx_strand_id
1 'polypeptide(L)'
;MRIEILFGTIFILCFLLCCIAQFPEMRTCPICDDSNPCTLDKCVNFSCIYEPLTGNVSGCYEEHGNCSFSTCEAGKCITKIVEKCCGNGVCEEGENCLTCKEDCWACTNISEYLVPPIVPSYLPREVPPEPEVNSRVPILISLKFEITTYGIFEKYGGVIGIKAISDTNTFLKNVKVIANYTKQAELQGAWSIKASGSLDLGLLHITGPERSGIYSFKICADTIATRNNLSYLFENLCTNPVNIYVLELPNLTNYSIIFDPLISGQIRPYLDFSEGMGELIKNATSAFPGDYNIYQVAYIFDWVRKNVNYTRTYYWMNASEIFSKKYGDCKHFSILLSSFIMELGGAARIFMTKEHMFTSFYAGNRSSFEQIVEGIRKYYGDLVPVYYVEDKYGFWIILDGTCSNYVGGLPCDAVPYEDNLWFVNLENLKYTEIFWRSR
;
A
#
# COMPACT_ATOMS: atom_id res chain seq x y z
N MET A 1 92.01 -24.86 81.12
CA MET A 1 92.56 -25.51 82.33
C MET A 1 91.37 -25.99 83.16
N ARG A 2 91.23 -27.33 83.25
CA ARG A 2 90.65 -28.11 84.36
C ARG A 2 89.30 -27.67 84.96
N ILE A 3 88.28 -28.54 84.90
CA ILE A 3 87.71 -29.30 86.04
C ILE A 3 86.29 -29.80 85.71
N GLU A 4 86.15 -31.12 85.75
CA GLU A 4 84.91 -31.91 85.91
C GLU A 4 84.24 -31.62 87.27
N ILE A 5 82.99 -32.03 87.50
CA ILE A 5 82.57 -32.91 88.64
C ILE A 5 81.04 -32.83 88.89
N LEU A 6 80.43 -34.02 88.76
CA LEU A 6 79.39 -34.70 89.57
C LEU A 6 78.03 -34.02 89.87
N PHE A 7 76.89 -34.62 89.49
CA PHE A 7 76.18 -35.84 89.99
C PHE A 7 75.17 -35.55 91.12
N GLY A 8 73.98 -36.15 91.00
CA GLY A 8 73.01 -36.36 92.09
C GLY A 8 71.54 -36.16 91.65
N THR A 9 70.94 -37.04 90.85
CA THR A 9 70.05 -38.17 91.23
C THR A 9 68.92 -37.86 92.24
N ILE A 10 67.66 -38.09 91.83
CA ILE A 10 66.57 -38.88 92.47
C ILE A 10 65.31 -38.68 91.59
N PHE A 11 64.98 -39.60 90.67
CA PHE A 11 64.00 -40.69 90.81
C PHE A 11 62.61 -40.25 91.33
N ILE A 12 61.59 -40.27 90.47
CA ILE A 12 60.35 -41.05 90.62
C ILE A 12 59.47 -40.90 89.36
N LEU A 13 59.11 -42.07 88.80
CA LEU A 13 58.10 -42.32 87.78
C LEU A 13 56.75 -41.64 88.11
N CYS A 14 56.20 -40.89 87.17
CA CYS A 14 54.78 -41.05 86.84
C CYS A 14 54.53 -40.69 85.37
N PHE A 15 54.01 -41.68 84.67
CA PHE A 15 53.49 -41.63 83.31
C PHE A 15 52.38 -40.57 83.16
N LEU A 16 52.17 -40.16 81.90
CA LEU A 16 51.05 -39.36 81.36
C LEU A 16 51.26 -37.83 81.27
N LEU A 17 51.40 -37.43 80.00
CA LEU A 17 50.78 -36.26 79.35
C LEU A 17 51.26 -34.85 79.74
N CYS A 18 51.31 -34.04 78.68
CA CYS A 18 51.40 -32.57 78.69
C CYS A 18 52.80 -31.94 78.74
N CYS A 19 53.62 -32.29 77.74
CA CYS A 19 54.46 -31.28 77.07
C CYS A 19 53.98 -31.15 75.63
N ILE A 20 52.94 -30.35 75.41
CA ILE A 20 52.78 -29.65 74.13
C ILE A 20 52.88 -28.18 74.52
N ALA A 21 53.99 -27.57 74.13
CA ALA A 21 54.13 -26.14 74.10
C ALA A 21 52.89 -25.55 73.41
N GLN A 22 52.20 -24.63 74.08
CA GLN A 22 51.14 -23.83 73.46
C GLN A 22 51.77 -23.03 72.31
N PHE A 23 51.76 -23.61 71.12
CA PHE A 23 51.71 -22.84 69.89
C PHE A 23 50.31 -22.25 69.81
N PRO A 24 50.13 -20.93 69.66
CA PRO A 24 48.83 -20.41 69.27
C PRO A 24 48.50 -21.08 67.93
N GLU A 25 47.37 -21.79 67.86
CA GLU A 25 46.84 -22.29 66.59
C GLU A 25 46.83 -21.11 65.63
N MET A 26 47.63 -21.18 64.56
CA MET A 26 47.44 -20.31 63.41
C MET A 26 46.05 -20.65 62.87
N ARG A 27 45.03 -19.93 63.32
CA ARG A 27 43.73 -19.95 62.66
C ARG A 27 43.97 -19.37 61.27
N THR A 28 44.06 -20.23 60.27
CA THR A 28 44.05 -19.80 58.88
C THR A 28 42.60 -19.55 58.50
N CYS A 29 42.35 -18.54 57.68
CA CYS A 29 41.02 -18.35 57.12
C CYS A 29 40.62 -19.60 56.32
N PRO A 30 39.38 -20.10 56.47
CA PRO A 30 38.84 -21.06 55.51
C PRO A 30 38.85 -20.43 54.11
N ILE A 31 38.84 -21.26 53.06
CA ILE A 31 38.67 -20.78 51.68
C ILE A 31 37.30 -20.09 51.61
N CYS A 32 37.30 -18.76 51.63
CA CYS A 32 36.12 -17.91 51.53
C CYS A 32 35.89 -17.62 50.05
N ASP A 33 35.41 -18.60 49.31
CA ASP A 33 34.97 -18.44 47.93
C ASP A 33 33.57 -19.05 47.83
N ASP A 34 32.53 -18.22 47.75
CA ASP A 34 31.15 -18.67 47.59
C ASP A 34 30.79 -18.96 46.11
N SER A 35 31.77 -18.88 45.21
CA SER A 35 31.64 -19.06 43.76
C SER A 35 30.61 -18.13 43.12
N ASN A 36 30.18 -17.06 43.81
CA ASN A 36 29.31 -16.06 43.26
C ASN A 36 30.16 -14.87 42.77
N PRO A 37 30.20 -14.62 41.45
CA PRO A 37 30.99 -13.52 40.89
C PRO A 37 30.49 -12.13 41.32
N CYS A 38 29.30 -12.03 41.92
CA CYS A 38 28.72 -10.78 42.40
C CYS A 38 28.97 -10.50 43.88
N THR A 39 29.82 -11.26 44.55
CA THR A 39 30.23 -11.03 45.92
C THR A 39 31.74 -10.82 45.99
N LEU A 40 32.17 -9.91 46.87
CA LEU A 40 33.57 -9.74 47.20
C LEU A 40 33.85 -10.48 48.50
N ASP A 41 34.62 -11.54 48.37
CA ASP A 41 34.81 -12.49 49.45
C ASP A 41 36.04 -12.10 50.27
N LYS A 42 35.79 -11.73 51.53
CA LYS A 42 36.81 -11.27 52.46
C LYS A 42 36.81 -12.15 53.69
N CYS A 43 37.99 -12.55 54.13
CA CYS A 43 38.15 -13.08 55.47
C CYS A 43 38.50 -11.96 56.44
N VAL A 44 37.62 -11.73 57.43
CA VAL A 44 37.85 -10.76 58.50
C VAL A 44 37.67 -11.48 59.83
N ASN A 45 38.66 -11.41 60.73
CA ASN A 45 38.62 -12.07 62.04
C ASN A 45 38.27 -13.57 61.99
N PHE A 46 38.84 -14.31 61.03
CA PHE A 46 38.60 -15.75 60.82
C PHE A 46 37.16 -16.12 60.45
N SER A 47 36.35 -15.15 59.99
CA SER A 47 35.01 -15.37 59.45
C SER A 47 34.93 -14.87 58.00
N CYS A 48 34.25 -15.62 57.14
CA CYS A 48 33.99 -15.19 55.76
C CYS A 48 32.88 -14.13 55.73
N ILE A 49 33.15 -13.02 55.05
CA ILE A 49 32.20 -11.95 54.78
C ILE A 49 32.09 -11.83 53.26
N TYR A 50 30.86 -11.84 52.76
CA TYR A 50 30.52 -11.73 51.34
C TYR A 50 29.87 -10.37 51.10
N GLU A 51 30.62 -9.41 50.59
CA GLU A 51 30.09 -8.06 50.33
C GLU A 51 29.40 -8.02 48.96
N PRO A 52 28.12 -7.61 48.86
CA PRO A 52 27.40 -7.58 47.59
C PRO A 52 27.97 -6.52 46.65
N LEU A 53 28.27 -6.92 45.42
CA LEU A 53 28.72 -6.03 44.35
C LEU A 53 27.55 -5.56 43.48
N THR A 54 27.75 -4.45 42.77
CA THR A 54 26.82 -3.92 41.78
C THR A 54 27.61 -3.36 40.59
N GLY A 55 27.10 -3.61 39.38
CA GLY A 55 27.73 -3.20 38.13
C GLY A 55 28.41 -4.35 37.38
N ASN A 56 29.27 -3.97 36.43
CA ASN A 56 29.90 -4.88 35.48
C ASN A 56 31.07 -5.61 36.16
N VAL A 57 30.79 -6.75 36.78
CA VAL A 57 31.80 -7.58 37.47
C VAL A 57 32.18 -8.77 36.60
N SER A 58 33.49 -9.03 36.49
CA SER A 58 34.03 -10.18 35.77
C SER A 58 33.44 -11.48 36.30
N GLY A 59 32.94 -12.35 35.42
CA GLY A 59 32.27 -13.60 35.77
C GLY A 59 30.74 -13.51 35.86
N CYS A 60 30.16 -12.30 35.92
CA CYS A 60 28.74 -12.05 35.73
C CYS A 60 28.46 -11.21 34.48
N TYR A 61 29.31 -10.21 34.19
CA TYR A 61 29.10 -9.35 33.04
C TYR A 61 29.28 -10.09 31.73
N GLU A 62 28.20 -10.13 30.95
CA GLU A 62 28.15 -10.73 29.63
C GLU A 62 27.08 -10.01 28.80
N GLU A 63 27.44 -9.62 27.57
CA GLU A 63 26.50 -9.03 26.61
C GLU A 63 25.79 -10.16 25.85
N HIS A 64 24.46 -10.15 25.89
CA HIS A 64 23.58 -11.15 25.29
C HIS A 64 22.90 -10.51 24.08
N GLY A 65 23.66 -10.42 22.98
CA GLY A 65 23.27 -9.64 21.82
C GLY A 65 23.23 -8.13 22.11
N ASN A 66 22.50 -7.37 21.30
CA ASN A 66 22.45 -5.91 21.38
C ASN A 66 21.44 -5.39 22.43
N CYS A 67 20.55 -6.25 22.90
CA CYS A 67 19.35 -5.86 23.63
C CYS A 67 19.29 -6.35 25.07
N SER A 68 20.30 -7.10 25.51
CA SER A 68 20.37 -7.53 26.90
C SER A 68 21.80 -7.74 27.36
N PHE A 69 22.03 -7.58 28.65
CA PHE A 69 23.32 -7.84 29.27
C PHE A 69 23.12 -8.32 30.71
N SER A 70 24.05 -9.14 31.19
CA SER A 70 24.11 -9.56 32.58
C SER A 70 24.95 -8.58 33.40
N THR A 71 24.52 -8.27 34.62
CA THR A 71 25.23 -7.38 35.56
C THR A 71 24.94 -7.78 37.00
N CYS A 72 25.81 -7.42 37.92
CA CYS A 72 25.54 -7.59 39.34
C CYS A 72 24.60 -6.49 39.85
N GLU A 73 23.60 -6.87 40.62
CA GLU A 73 22.74 -5.95 41.38
C GLU A 73 22.52 -6.52 42.78
N ALA A 74 22.97 -5.77 43.80
CA ALA A 74 22.87 -6.16 45.20
C ALA A 74 23.35 -7.61 45.50
N GLY A 75 24.48 -8.01 44.90
CA GLY A 75 25.09 -9.33 45.15
C GLY A 75 24.55 -10.48 44.30
N LYS A 76 23.65 -10.21 43.34
CA LYS A 76 23.11 -11.23 42.43
C LYS A 76 23.41 -10.88 40.98
N CYS A 77 23.75 -11.89 40.18
CA CYS A 77 23.85 -11.74 38.73
C CYS A 77 22.45 -11.76 38.11
N ILE A 78 22.07 -10.68 37.43
CA ILE A 78 20.77 -10.53 36.78
C ILE A 78 20.94 -10.11 35.32
N THR A 79 19.98 -10.46 34.48
CA THR A 79 19.91 -9.99 33.09
C THR A 79 19.03 -8.75 33.00
N LYS A 80 19.56 -7.67 32.44
CA LYS A 80 18.82 -6.45 32.11
C LYS A 80 18.48 -6.44 30.63
N ILE A 81 17.26 -6.02 30.32
CA ILE A 81 16.79 -5.79 28.95
C ILE A 81 16.87 -4.29 28.67
N VAL A 82 17.45 -3.95 27.53
CA VAL A 82 17.45 -2.57 27.03
C VAL A 82 16.16 -2.39 26.24
N GLU A 83 15.28 -1.50 26.69
CA GLU A 83 13.95 -1.33 26.05
C GLU A 83 14.03 -0.70 24.66
N LYS A 84 15.04 0.12 24.38
CA LYS A 84 15.26 0.78 23.09
C LYS A 84 16.60 0.36 22.50
N CYS A 85 16.59 -0.65 21.66
CA CYS A 85 17.79 -1.27 21.15
C CYS A 85 17.53 -1.98 19.82
N CYS A 86 18.56 -1.97 18.99
CA CYS A 86 18.51 -2.69 17.73
C CYS A 86 18.58 -4.22 17.93
N GLY A 87 17.65 -4.94 17.33
CA GLY A 87 17.45 -6.38 17.41
C GLY A 87 16.22 -6.81 18.23
N ASN A 88 15.37 -5.89 18.68
CA ASN A 88 14.18 -6.20 19.49
C ASN A 88 12.89 -6.38 18.65
N GLY A 89 12.95 -6.17 17.35
CA GLY A 89 11.84 -6.29 16.40
C GLY A 89 10.95 -5.04 16.28
N VAL A 90 11.31 -3.90 16.87
CA VAL A 90 10.55 -2.64 16.82
C VAL A 90 11.45 -1.52 16.32
N CYS A 91 11.07 -0.86 15.22
CA CYS A 91 11.84 0.27 14.68
C CYS A 91 11.54 1.57 15.45
N GLU A 92 12.52 2.06 16.21
CA GLU A 92 12.34 3.13 17.19
C GLU A 92 12.79 4.52 16.70
N GLU A 93 12.46 5.57 17.45
CA GLU A 93 12.84 6.95 17.12
C GLU A 93 14.37 7.13 17.17
N GLY A 94 14.98 7.39 16.01
CA GLY A 94 16.44 7.49 15.82
C GLY A 94 17.05 6.26 15.15
N GLU A 95 16.31 5.17 15.04
CA GLU A 95 16.68 4.00 14.27
C GLU A 95 16.25 4.16 12.80
N ASN A 96 17.07 3.64 11.91
CA ASN A 96 16.77 3.59 10.48
C ASN A 96 17.48 2.38 9.86
N CYS A 97 17.25 2.12 8.58
CA CYS A 97 17.81 0.95 7.92
C CYS A 97 19.35 0.93 7.81
N LEU A 98 20.04 2.05 8.09
CA LEU A 98 21.51 2.13 8.19
C LEU A 98 22.01 1.90 9.61
N THR A 99 21.23 2.26 10.64
CA THR A 99 21.62 2.15 12.05
C THR A 99 21.06 0.92 12.76
N CYS A 100 19.92 0.39 12.29
CA CYS A 100 19.32 -0.84 12.80
C CYS A 100 18.55 -1.61 11.71
N LYS A 101 19.27 -2.37 10.88
CA LYS A 101 18.69 -3.16 9.78
C LYS A 101 17.80 -4.33 10.25
N GLU A 102 18.04 -4.80 11.46
CA GLU A 102 17.38 -5.98 12.05
C GLU A 102 15.93 -5.67 12.43
N ASP A 103 15.67 -4.47 12.94
CA ASP A 103 14.32 -4.02 13.36
C ASP A 103 13.68 -3.09 12.32
N CYS A 104 14.45 -2.15 11.81
CA CYS A 104 14.07 -1.29 10.69
C CYS A 104 14.52 -1.97 9.40
N TRP A 105 13.67 -2.86 8.85
CA TRP A 105 13.92 -3.62 7.61
C TRP A 105 14.84 -2.92 6.60
N ALA A 106 15.70 -3.72 5.95
CA ALA A 106 16.74 -3.34 4.99
C ALA A 106 16.50 -2.04 4.22
N CYS A 107 17.58 -1.27 4.00
CA CYS A 107 17.68 -0.34 2.89
C CYS A 107 17.69 -1.19 1.60
N THR A 108 16.56 -1.79 1.28
CA THR A 108 16.32 -2.41 0.01
C THR A 108 16.51 -1.32 -1.02
N ASN A 109 17.25 -1.63 -2.07
CA ASN A 109 17.34 -0.76 -3.21
C ASN A 109 15.90 -0.64 -3.72
N ILE A 110 15.20 0.46 -3.36
CA ILE A 110 13.76 0.62 -3.62
C ILE A 110 13.47 0.39 -5.11
N SER A 111 14.45 0.67 -5.97
CA SER A 111 14.44 0.32 -7.39
C SER A 111 14.07 -1.12 -7.72
N GLU A 112 14.40 -2.11 -6.90
CA GLU A 112 14.04 -3.52 -7.12
C GLU A 112 12.55 -3.79 -6.89
N TYR A 113 11.86 -2.90 -6.17
CA TYR A 113 10.43 -2.99 -5.86
C TYR A 113 9.59 -2.12 -6.79
N LEU A 114 10.21 -1.13 -7.43
CA LEU A 114 9.58 -0.18 -8.33
C LEU A 114 9.44 -0.76 -9.74
N VAL A 115 8.51 -1.69 -9.89
CA VAL A 115 8.17 -2.31 -11.17
C VAL A 115 6.91 -1.65 -11.75
N PRO A 116 7.01 -0.91 -12.86
CA PRO A 116 5.84 -0.37 -13.54
C PRO A 116 5.13 -1.47 -14.36
N PRO A 117 3.80 -1.40 -14.54
CA PRO A 117 3.10 -2.35 -15.39
C PRO A 117 3.51 -2.18 -16.85
N ILE A 118 3.64 -3.29 -17.58
CA ILE A 118 3.82 -3.25 -19.02
C ILE A 118 2.48 -2.93 -19.73
N VAL A 119 2.57 -2.50 -20.98
CA VAL A 119 1.40 -2.27 -21.84
C VAL A 119 1.34 -3.38 -22.88
N PRO A 120 0.34 -4.26 -22.84
CA PRO A 120 0.24 -5.33 -23.83
C PRO A 120 0.02 -4.77 -25.23
N SER A 121 0.56 -5.44 -26.25
CA SER A 121 0.45 -5.02 -27.65
C SER A 121 -0.93 -5.26 -28.25
N TYR A 122 -1.72 -6.17 -27.66
CA TYR A 122 -3.07 -6.47 -28.08
C TYR A 122 -4.09 -5.48 -27.51
N LEU A 123 -5.28 -5.41 -28.12
CA LEU A 123 -6.37 -4.57 -27.67
C LEU A 123 -7.14 -5.26 -26.52
N PRO A 124 -7.59 -4.51 -25.50
CA PRO A 124 -8.30 -5.09 -24.36
C PRO A 124 -9.74 -5.54 -24.69
N ARG A 125 -10.27 -5.14 -25.85
CA ARG A 125 -11.58 -5.55 -26.36
C ARG A 125 -11.49 -5.91 -27.84
N GLU A 126 -12.20 -6.97 -28.23
CA GLU A 126 -12.38 -7.33 -29.63
C GLU A 126 -13.34 -6.35 -30.32
N VAL A 127 -12.99 -5.97 -31.54
CA VAL A 127 -13.85 -5.12 -32.38
C VAL A 127 -14.89 -6.02 -33.06
N PRO A 128 -16.19 -5.83 -32.80
CA PRO A 128 -17.21 -6.65 -33.43
C PRO A 128 -17.27 -6.39 -34.95
N PRO A 129 -17.62 -7.41 -35.76
CA PRO A 129 -17.78 -7.23 -37.20
C PRO A 129 -18.97 -6.31 -37.51
N GLU A 130 -18.79 -5.44 -38.50
CA GLU A 130 -19.83 -4.53 -38.99
C GLU A 130 -20.89 -5.31 -39.79
N PRO A 131 -22.20 -5.20 -39.46
CA PRO A 131 -23.26 -5.89 -40.20
C PRO A 131 -23.46 -5.33 -41.61
N GLU A 132 -23.85 -6.19 -42.56
CA GLU A 132 -24.25 -5.75 -43.90
C GLU A 132 -25.60 -5.01 -43.86
N VAL A 133 -25.66 -3.85 -44.51
CA VAL A 133 -26.89 -3.05 -44.67
C VAL A 133 -27.66 -3.56 -45.88
N ASN A 134 -28.83 -4.18 -45.64
CA ASN A 134 -29.62 -4.84 -46.68
C ASN A 134 -31.06 -4.32 -46.79
N SER A 135 -31.46 -3.37 -45.95
CA SER A 135 -32.77 -2.71 -46.01
C SER A 135 -32.63 -1.25 -46.43
N ARG A 136 -33.51 -0.80 -47.33
CA ARG A 136 -33.70 0.62 -47.66
C ARG A 136 -34.84 1.26 -46.85
N VAL A 137 -35.60 0.45 -46.13
CA VAL A 137 -36.73 0.92 -45.30
C VAL A 137 -36.24 1.00 -43.86
N PRO A 138 -36.42 2.17 -43.19
CA PRO A 138 -36.08 2.31 -41.78
C PRO A 138 -36.82 1.29 -40.92
N ILE A 139 -36.11 0.62 -40.03
CA ILE A 139 -36.73 -0.25 -39.02
C ILE A 139 -37.00 0.55 -37.74
N LEU A 140 -38.06 0.21 -37.02
CA LEU A 140 -38.29 0.85 -35.73
C LEU A 140 -37.23 0.38 -34.72
N ILE A 141 -36.49 1.33 -34.16
CA ILE A 141 -35.48 1.14 -33.12
C ILE A 141 -35.75 2.10 -31.96
N SER A 142 -35.57 1.60 -30.74
CA SER A 142 -35.48 2.39 -29.51
C SER A 142 -34.07 2.29 -28.94
N LEU A 143 -33.20 3.20 -29.37
CA LEU A 143 -31.86 3.37 -28.81
C LEU A 143 -31.86 4.46 -27.73
N LYS A 144 -31.44 4.09 -26.52
CA LYS A 144 -31.27 5.01 -25.39
C LYS A 144 -29.80 5.00 -24.95
N PHE A 145 -29.28 6.18 -24.64
CA PHE A 145 -27.99 6.30 -23.95
C PHE A 145 -28.22 6.80 -22.52
N GLU A 146 -27.55 6.15 -21.57
CA GLU A 146 -27.46 6.57 -20.18
C GLU A 146 -26.07 7.14 -19.93
N ILE A 147 -26.04 8.33 -19.33
CA ILE A 147 -24.82 9.09 -19.07
C ILE A 147 -24.55 9.08 -17.58
N THR A 148 -23.32 8.75 -17.20
CA THR A 148 -22.80 8.99 -15.86
C THR A 148 -21.73 10.07 -15.94
N THR A 149 -21.80 11.10 -15.10
CA THR A 149 -20.85 12.21 -15.12
C THR A 149 -19.85 12.09 -13.98
N TYR A 150 -18.57 12.33 -14.26
CA TYR A 150 -17.49 12.27 -13.29
C TYR A 150 -16.75 13.61 -13.28
N GLY A 151 -17.16 14.50 -12.37
CA GLY A 151 -16.55 15.82 -12.13
C GLY A 151 -16.21 16.59 -13.39
N ILE A 152 -17.14 17.40 -13.90
CA ILE A 152 -16.89 18.23 -15.08
C ILE A 152 -16.67 19.65 -14.60
N PHE A 153 -15.48 20.19 -14.83
CA PHE A 153 -15.05 21.50 -14.36
C PHE A 153 -15.01 22.50 -15.50
N GLU A 154 -15.23 23.77 -15.19
CA GLU A 154 -14.97 24.85 -16.13
C GLU A 154 -13.51 24.80 -16.61
N LYS A 155 -13.28 25.16 -17.88
CA LYS A 155 -12.00 25.20 -18.60
C LYS A 155 -11.32 23.83 -18.83
N TYR A 156 -11.37 22.92 -17.87
CA TYR A 156 -10.69 21.63 -17.91
C TYR A 156 -11.57 20.48 -18.39
N GLY A 157 -12.89 20.61 -18.22
CA GLY A 157 -13.84 19.59 -18.62
C GLY A 157 -13.90 18.45 -17.63
N GLY A 158 -14.22 17.26 -18.13
CA GLY A 158 -14.37 16.08 -17.28
C GLY A 158 -14.70 14.84 -18.09
N VAL A 159 -14.99 13.75 -17.39
CA VAL A 159 -15.25 12.45 -18.02
C VAL A 159 -16.72 12.11 -17.91
N ILE A 160 -17.28 11.56 -18.98
CA ILE A 160 -18.59 10.93 -18.97
C ILE A 160 -18.46 9.44 -19.30
N GLY A 161 -19.23 8.61 -18.61
CA GLY A 161 -19.47 7.21 -18.98
C GLY A 161 -20.72 7.11 -19.83
N ILE A 162 -20.65 6.33 -20.91
CA ILE A 162 -21.76 6.14 -21.85
C ILE A 162 -22.17 4.66 -21.83
N LYS A 163 -23.42 4.41 -21.47
CA LYS A 163 -24.06 3.10 -21.59
C LYS A 163 -25.16 3.18 -22.63
N ALA A 164 -25.17 2.25 -23.59
CA ALA A 164 -26.24 2.17 -24.58
C ALA A 164 -27.19 1.02 -24.27
N ILE A 165 -28.48 1.24 -24.54
CA ILE A 165 -29.58 0.28 -24.36
C ILE A 165 -30.36 0.26 -25.65
N SER A 166 -30.61 -0.93 -26.20
CA SER A 166 -31.37 -1.07 -27.44
C SER A 166 -32.38 -2.22 -27.38
N ASP A 167 -33.54 -2.00 -27.99
CA ASP A 167 -34.57 -3.03 -28.19
C ASP A 167 -34.29 -3.94 -29.41
N THR A 168 -33.33 -3.57 -30.26
CA THR A 168 -32.90 -4.34 -31.44
C THR A 168 -31.46 -4.77 -31.36
N ASN A 169 -31.07 -5.75 -32.18
CA ASN A 169 -29.65 -5.98 -32.44
C ASN A 169 -29.09 -4.71 -33.08
N THR A 170 -28.10 -4.10 -32.45
CA THR A 170 -27.65 -2.76 -32.80
C THR A 170 -26.14 -2.73 -32.83
N PHE A 171 -25.60 -2.33 -33.97
CA PHE A 171 -24.20 -2.03 -34.12
C PHE A 171 -24.01 -0.50 -34.07
N LEU A 172 -23.14 -0.03 -33.20
CA LEU A 172 -22.79 1.37 -33.05
C LEU A 172 -21.36 1.59 -33.51
N LYS A 173 -21.12 2.70 -34.21
CA LYS A 173 -19.81 3.15 -34.63
C LYS A 173 -19.64 4.62 -34.29
N ASN A 174 -18.45 4.98 -33.79
CA ASN A 174 -18.03 6.35 -33.54
C ASN A 174 -19.07 7.19 -32.77
N VAL A 175 -19.10 6.99 -31.44
CA VAL A 175 -20.05 7.68 -30.57
C VAL A 175 -19.54 9.10 -30.32
N LYS A 176 -20.32 10.10 -30.70
CA LYS A 176 -19.98 11.53 -30.65
C LYS A 176 -20.80 12.23 -29.59
N VAL A 177 -20.17 13.14 -28.87
CA VAL A 177 -20.86 14.10 -27.99
C VAL A 177 -20.87 15.46 -28.68
N ILE A 178 -22.05 16.04 -28.81
CA ILE A 178 -22.28 17.30 -29.50
C ILE A 178 -22.90 18.30 -28.53
N ALA A 179 -22.34 19.50 -28.44
CA ALA A 179 -22.90 20.63 -27.72
C ALA A 179 -23.02 21.83 -28.68
N ASN A 180 -24.14 22.55 -28.65
CA ASN A 180 -24.37 23.73 -29.52
C ASN A 180 -24.03 23.47 -31.01
N TYR A 181 -24.40 22.29 -31.53
CA TYR A 181 -24.11 21.85 -32.91
C TYR A 181 -22.61 21.65 -33.24
N THR A 182 -21.73 21.69 -32.26
CA THR A 182 -20.30 21.44 -32.41
C THR A 182 -19.90 20.13 -31.74
N LYS A 183 -19.06 19.33 -32.43
CA LYS A 183 -18.49 18.10 -31.87
C LYS A 183 -17.56 18.47 -30.72
N GLN A 184 -17.87 17.96 -29.53
CA GLN A 184 -17.05 18.15 -28.34
C GLN A 184 -16.06 17.00 -28.16
N ALA A 185 -16.52 15.77 -28.38
CA ALA A 185 -15.72 14.58 -28.17
C ALA A 185 -16.23 13.41 -29.02
N GLU A 186 -15.39 12.41 -29.20
CA GLU A 186 -15.70 11.20 -29.98
C GLU A 186 -15.01 9.98 -29.37
N LEU A 187 -15.80 8.97 -29.00
CA LEU A 187 -15.31 7.66 -28.64
C LEU A 187 -15.21 6.83 -29.93
N GLN A 188 -13.99 6.68 -30.42
CA GLN A 188 -13.71 5.87 -31.60
C GLN A 188 -13.84 4.39 -31.25
N GLY A 189 -14.56 3.65 -32.07
CA GLY A 189 -14.78 2.23 -31.84
C GLY A 189 -16.04 1.70 -32.50
N ALA A 190 -16.26 0.40 -32.28
CA ALA A 190 -17.46 -0.30 -32.71
C ALA A 190 -17.98 -1.18 -31.59
N TRP A 191 -19.30 -1.27 -31.47
CA TRP A 191 -19.97 -2.02 -30.42
C TRP A 191 -21.18 -2.75 -30.98
N SER A 192 -21.43 -3.95 -30.47
CA SER A 192 -22.61 -4.75 -30.84
C SER A 192 -23.45 -5.02 -29.60
N ILE A 193 -24.70 -4.57 -29.63
CA ILE A 193 -25.69 -4.70 -28.56
C ILE A 193 -26.72 -5.72 -29.04
N LYS A 194 -26.90 -6.80 -28.29
CA LYS A 194 -27.98 -7.76 -28.55
C LYS A 194 -29.34 -7.13 -28.25
N ALA A 195 -30.38 -7.58 -28.95
CA ALA A 195 -31.75 -7.11 -28.75
C ALA A 195 -32.19 -7.17 -27.27
N SER A 196 -32.83 -6.10 -26.79
CA SER A 196 -33.21 -5.89 -25.39
C SER A 196 -32.02 -5.92 -24.40
N GLY A 197 -30.81 -5.65 -24.91
CA GLY A 197 -29.57 -5.62 -24.15
C GLY A 197 -29.11 -4.20 -23.82
N SER A 198 -28.10 -4.14 -22.95
CA SER A 198 -27.36 -2.92 -22.65
C SER A 198 -25.87 -3.17 -22.66
N LEU A 199 -25.07 -2.18 -23.03
CA LEU A 199 -23.62 -2.28 -23.07
C LEU A 199 -22.97 -0.97 -22.61
N ASP A 200 -21.99 -1.08 -21.73
CA ASP A 200 -21.11 0.04 -21.37
C ASP A 200 -20.10 0.25 -22.52
N LEU A 201 -20.22 1.38 -23.21
CA LEU A 201 -19.43 1.68 -24.41
C LEU A 201 -18.01 2.10 -24.03
N GLY A 202 -17.88 2.83 -22.92
CA GLY A 202 -16.62 3.31 -22.39
C GLY A 202 -16.77 4.69 -21.76
N LEU A 203 -15.61 5.29 -21.50
CA LEU A 203 -15.46 6.62 -20.95
C LEU A 203 -15.01 7.59 -22.04
N LEU A 204 -15.47 8.84 -21.95
CA LEU A 204 -15.12 9.88 -22.90
C LEU A 204 -14.84 11.19 -22.16
N HIS A 205 -13.71 11.81 -22.45
CA HIS A 205 -13.42 13.17 -21.97
C HIS A 205 -14.18 14.20 -22.82
N ILE A 206 -14.81 15.16 -22.16
CA ILE A 206 -15.41 16.33 -22.79
C ILE A 206 -14.68 17.59 -22.33
N THR A 207 -14.49 18.53 -23.24
CA THR A 207 -13.86 19.82 -22.95
C THR A 207 -14.73 20.69 -22.05
N GLY A 208 -14.09 21.43 -21.13
CA GLY A 208 -14.79 22.31 -20.20
C GLY A 208 -15.16 23.65 -20.84
N PRO A 209 -16.38 24.15 -20.63
CA PRO A 209 -16.72 25.51 -21.02
C PRO A 209 -16.03 26.53 -20.11
N GLU A 210 -15.98 27.80 -20.54
CA GLU A 210 -15.31 28.89 -19.81
C GLU A 210 -15.90 29.20 -18.42
N ARG A 211 -17.16 28.80 -18.17
CA ARG A 211 -17.88 29.11 -16.92
C ARG A 211 -18.66 27.89 -16.43
N SER A 212 -18.78 27.77 -15.12
CA SER A 212 -19.69 26.84 -14.45
C SER A 212 -21.16 27.08 -14.84
N GLY A 213 -22.00 26.04 -14.69
CA GLY A 213 -23.43 26.11 -15.02
C GLY A 213 -23.99 24.84 -15.67
N ILE A 214 -25.21 24.92 -16.19
CA ILE A 214 -25.89 23.78 -16.85
C ILE A 214 -25.70 23.88 -18.37
N TYR A 215 -25.18 22.83 -18.97
CA TYR A 215 -24.94 22.74 -20.41
C TYR A 215 -25.69 21.55 -21.00
N SER A 216 -26.18 21.70 -22.23
CA SER A 216 -26.98 20.69 -22.92
C SER A 216 -26.18 19.97 -24.00
N PHE A 217 -26.14 18.65 -23.94
CA PHE A 217 -25.36 17.79 -24.81
C PHE A 217 -26.25 16.77 -25.52
N LYS A 218 -25.89 16.38 -26.74
CA LYS A 218 -26.49 15.24 -27.43
C LYS A 218 -25.43 14.17 -27.64
N ILE A 219 -25.83 12.91 -27.49
CA ILE A 219 -25.00 11.77 -27.91
C ILE A 219 -25.51 11.31 -29.26
N CYS A 220 -24.62 11.15 -30.22
CA CYS A 220 -24.96 10.67 -31.54
C CYS A 220 -24.03 9.53 -31.97
N ALA A 221 -24.52 8.59 -32.76
CA ALA A 221 -23.71 7.50 -33.28
C ALA A 221 -24.19 7.06 -34.66
N ASP A 222 -23.26 6.60 -35.49
CA ASP A 222 -23.61 5.88 -36.71
C ASP A 222 -24.10 4.48 -36.28
N THR A 223 -25.35 4.17 -36.64
CA THR A 223 -26.08 3.05 -36.02
C THR A 223 -26.64 2.13 -37.10
N ILE A 224 -26.25 0.85 -37.08
CA ILE A 224 -26.90 -0.19 -37.87
C ILE A 224 -27.82 -0.97 -36.95
N ALA A 225 -29.12 -0.92 -37.22
CA ALA A 225 -30.10 -1.67 -36.47
C ALA A 225 -30.56 -2.88 -37.30
N THR A 226 -30.67 -4.05 -36.66
CA THR A 226 -31.10 -5.31 -37.30
C THR A 226 -32.31 -5.91 -36.58
N ARG A 227 -33.39 -6.17 -37.33
CA ARG A 227 -34.60 -6.88 -36.86
C ARG A 227 -35.11 -7.80 -37.97
N ASN A 228 -35.40 -9.06 -37.65
CA ASN A 228 -35.89 -10.06 -38.61
C ASN A 228 -35.05 -10.16 -39.89
N ASN A 229 -33.71 -10.21 -39.75
CA ASN A 229 -32.72 -10.22 -40.84
C ASN A 229 -32.70 -8.99 -41.76
N LEU A 230 -33.45 -7.94 -41.44
CA LEU A 230 -33.36 -6.64 -42.11
C LEU A 230 -32.46 -5.70 -41.29
N SER A 231 -31.43 -5.18 -41.93
CA SER A 231 -30.46 -4.24 -41.38
C SER A 231 -30.57 -2.89 -42.07
N TYR A 232 -30.77 -1.82 -41.30
CA TYR A 232 -30.86 -0.45 -41.79
C TYR A 232 -29.82 0.44 -41.11
N LEU A 233 -29.17 1.32 -41.88
CA LEU A 233 -28.20 2.30 -41.40
C LEU A 233 -28.89 3.62 -41.06
N PHE A 234 -28.77 4.04 -39.80
CA PHE A 234 -29.06 5.39 -39.34
C PHE A 234 -27.75 6.17 -39.26
N GLU A 235 -27.60 7.15 -40.13
CA GLU A 235 -26.48 8.09 -40.05
C GLU A 235 -26.70 9.06 -38.89
N ASN A 236 -25.72 9.14 -37.98
CA ASN A 236 -25.70 10.13 -36.90
C ASN A 236 -26.99 10.17 -36.04
N LEU A 237 -27.49 9.01 -35.62
CA LEU A 237 -28.67 8.90 -34.76
C LEU A 237 -28.39 9.54 -33.39
N CYS A 238 -29.10 10.62 -33.06
CA CYS A 238 -28.87 11.40 -31.85
C CYS A 238 -29.94 11.18 -30.77
N THR A 239 -29.52 11.30 -29.50
CA THR A 239 -30.43 11.40 -28.36
C THR A 239 -31.16 12.74 -28.31
N ASN A 240 -32.20 12.79 -27.47
CA ASN A 240 -32.64 14.05 -26.88
C ASN A 240 -31.49 14.70 -26.10
N PRO A 241 -31.50 16.04 -25.95
CA PRO A 241 -30.49 16.74 -25.16
C PRO A 241 -30.48 16.26 -23.70
N VAL A 242 -29.29 16.06 -23.16
CA VAL A 242 -29.03 15.74 -21.76
C VAL A 242 -28.33 16.94 -21.12
N ASN A 243 -28.86 17.39 -20.00
CA ASN A 243 -28.29 18.51 -19.26
C ASN A 243 -27.24 18.00 -18.27
N ILE A 244 -26.06 18.63 -18.28
CA ILE A 244 -24.94 18.29 -17.43
C ILE A 244 -24.51 19.54 -16.67
N TYR A 245 -24.23 19.37 -15.37
CA TYR A 245 -23.75 20.45 -14.52
C TYR A 245 -22.22 20.53 -14.55
N VAL A 246 -21.71 21.70 -14.89
CA VAL A 246 -20.28 22.04 -14.89
C VAL A 246 -19.97 22.81 -13.62
N LEU A 247 -18.98 22.30 -12.88
CA LEU A 247 -18.49 22.79 -11.60
C LEU A 247 -17.54 23.99 -11.79
N GLU A 248 -17.63 24.93 -10.85
CA GLU A 248 -16.64 26.00 -10.69
C GLU A 248 -15.36 25.44 -10.06
N LEU A 249 -14.21 26.01 -10.41
CA LEU A 249 -12.94 25.67 -9.77
C LEU A 249 -12.85 26.36 -8.40
N PRO A 250 -12.56 25.61 -7.32
CA PRO A 250 -12.34 26.20 -6.02
C PRO A 250 -11.02 26.97 -5.96
N ASN A 251 -10.85 27.78 -4.91
CA ASN A 251 -9.57 28.42 -4.64
C ASN A 251 -8.50 27.37 -4.33
N LEU A 252 -7.38 27.46 -5.03
CA LEU A 252 -6.25 26.54 -4.86
C LEU A 252 -5.45 26.91 -3.62
N THR A 253 -5.01 25.89 -2.87
CA THR A 253 -4.15 26.02 -1.70
C THR A 253 -2.84 25.30 -1.96
N ASN A 254 -1.70 25.88 -1.57
CA ASN A 254 -0.43 25.18 -1.65
C ASN A 254 -0.37 24.05 -0.62
N TYR A 255 0.20 22.90 -1.01
CA TYR A 255 0.44 21.78 -0.11
C TYR A 255 1.84 21.23 -0.29
N SER A 256 2.36 20.58 0.75
CA SER A 256 3.60 19.80 0.70
C SER A 256 3.30 18.32 0.64
N ILE A 257 4.14 17.54 -0.04
CA ILE A 257 4.05 16.07 -0.06
C ILE A 257 5.03 15.52 0.96
N ILE A 258 4.54 14.74 1.93
CA ILE A 258 5.32 14.31 3.09
C ILE A 258 5.13 12.80 3.33
N PHE A 259 6.24 12.09 3.54
CA PHE A 259 6.22 10.71 3.99
C PHE A 259 5.76 10.61 5.45
N ASP A 260 4.80 9.73 5.74
CA ASP A 260 4.33 9.47 7.10
C ASP A 260 4.67 8.04 7.56
N PRO A 261 5.78 7.83 8.31
CA PRO A 261 6.23 6.50 8.73
C PRO A 261 5.28 5.85 9.74
N LEU A 262 4.61 6.63 10.59
CA LEU A 262 3.70 6.11 11.62
C LEU A 262 2.49 5.45 10.96
N ILE A 263 1.90 6.13 9.99
CA ILE A 263 0.79 5.59 9.22
C ILE A 263 1.22 4.38 8.39
N SER A 264 2.42 4.42 7.79
CA SER A 264 2.97 3.28 7.05
C SER A 264 3.07 2.04 7.94
N GLY A 265 3.50 2.21 9.19
CA GLY A 265 3.53 1.14 10.20
C GLY A 265 2.13 0.64 10.59
N GLN A 266 1.14 1.53 10.68
CA GLN A 266 -0.24 1.17 11.02
C GLN A 266 -0.96 0.39 9.92
N ILE A 267 -0.71 0.72 8.64
CA ILE A 267 -1.39 0.06 7.51
C ILE A 267 -0.81 -1.32 7.22
N ARG A 268 0.51 -1.49 7.42
CA ARG A 268 1.24 -2.70 7.03
C ARG A 268 0.60 -4.02 7.52
N PRO A 269 0.10 -4.16 8.77
CA PRO A 269 -0.54 -5.39 9.24
C PRO A 269 -1.86 -5.74 8.54
N TYR A 270 -2.48 -4.78 7.84
CA TYR A 270 -3.75 -4.97 7.12
C TYR A 270 -3.56 -5.31 5.64
N LEU A 271 -2.35 -5.14 5.11
CA LEU A 271 -2.00 -5.71 3.82
C LEU A 271 -1.97 -7.23 3.97
N ASP A 272 -2.62 -7.91 3.04
CA ASP A 272 -2.75 -9.36 3.07
C ASP A 272 -2.57 -9.90 1.65
N PHE A 273 -1.93 -11.06 1.53
CA PHE A 273 -1.61 -11.74 0.27
C PHE A 273 -2.04 -13.21 0.33
N SER A 274 -3.02 -13.52 1.17
CA SER A 274 -3.52 -14.88 1.37
C SER A 274 -4.23 -15.41 0.12
N GLU A 275 -4.37 -16.74 0.03
CA GLU A 275 -5.06 -17.43 -1.07
C GLU A 275 -6.49 -16.92 -1.33
N GLY A 276 -7.14 -16.30 -0.33
CA GLY A 276 -8.51 -15.81 -0.43
C GLY A 276 -8.72 -14.75 -1.52
N MET A 277 -7.68 -14.02 -1.91
CA MET A 277 -7.72 -13.01 -2.97
C MET A 277 -7.24 -13.54 -4.34
N GLY A 278 -6.57 -14.70 -4.34
CA GLY A 278 -5.92 -15.28 -5.53
C GLY A 278 -6.88 -15.65 -6.66
N GLU A 279 -8.19 -15.81 -6.40
CA GLU A 279 -9.18 -16.03 -7.46
C GLU A 279 -9.30 -14.81 -8.38
N LEU A 280 -9.34 -13.59 -7.83
CA LEU A 280 -9.44 -12.39 -8.66
C LEU A 280 -8.15 -12.15 -9.45
N ILE A 281 -6.99 -12.42 -8.85
CA ILE A 281 -5.70 -12.38 -9.53
C ILE A 281 -5.66 -13.38 -10.69
N LYS A 282 -6.14 -14.62 -10.49
CA LYS A 282 -6.24 -15.63 -11.55
C LYS A 282 -7.16 -15.18 -12.67
N ASN A 283 -8.30 -14.57 -12.35
CA ASN A 283 -9.23 -14.05 -13.35
C ASN A 283 -8.59 -12.90 -14.16
N ALA A 284 -7.91 -11.97 -13.50
CA ALA A 284 -7.21 -10.87 -14.16
C ALA A 284 -6.10 -11.36 -15.09
N THR A 285 -5.26 -12.28 -14.62
CA THR A 285 -4.14 -12.86 -15.40
C THR A 285 -4.62 -13.81 -16.50
N SER A 286 -5.79 -14.43 -16.36
CA SER A 286 -6.42 -15.22 -17.42
C SER A 286 -7.05 -14.33 -18.50
N ALA A 287 -7.70 -13.24 -18.11
CA ALA A 287 -8.29 -12.28 -19.04
C ALA A 287 -7.23 -11.47 -19.80
N PHE A 288 -6.13 -11.14 -19.11
CA PHE A 288 -5.02 -10.36 -19.65
C PHE A 288 -3.69 -11.07 -19.38
N PRO A 289 -3.34 -12.07 -20.21
CA PRO A 289 -2.17 -12.93 -20.00
C PRO A 289 -0.84 -12.20 -20.17
N GLY A 290 0.19 -12.75 -19.52
CA GLY A 290 1.54 -12.22 -19.50
C GLY A 290 1.92 -11.65 -18.13
N ASP A 291 3.09 -11.02 -18.07
CA ASP A 291 3.60 -10.37 -16.87
C ASP A 291 2.71 -9.21 -16.42
N TYR A 292 3.00 -8.66 -15.24
CA TYR A 292 2.30 -7.53 -14.63
C TYR A 292 2.01 -6.41 -15.63
N ASN A 293 0.73 -6.19 -15.96
CA ASN A 293 0.34 -5.26 -17.01
C ASN A 293 -0.85 -4.38 -16.65
N ILE A 294 -0.99 -3.27 -17.38
CA ILE A 294 -1.98 -2.23 -17.07
C ILE A 294 -3.43 -2.71 -17.24
N TYR A 295 -3.70 -3.70 -18.09
CA TYR A 295 -5.05 -4.23 -18.26
C TYR A 295 -5.47 -5.11 -17.05
N GLN A 296 -4.52 -5.81 -16.42
CA GLN A 296 -4.77 -6.51 -15.15
C GLN A 296 -5.12 -5.52 -14.03
N VAL A 297 -4.40 -4.40 -13.94
CA VAL A 297 -4.69 -3.32 -12.98
C VAL A 297 -6.09 -2.74 -13.19
N ALA A 298 -6.45 -2.41 -14.44
CA ALA A 298 -7.76 -1.90 -14.79
C ALA A 298 -8.89 -2.90 -14.48
N TYR A 299 -8.68 -4.19 -14.78
CA TYR A 299 -9.63 -5.25 -14.47
C TYR A 299 -9.92 -5.36 -12.96
N ILE A 300 -8.88 -5.35 -12.13
CA ILE A 300 -9.03 -5.41 -10.68
C ILE A 300 -9.74 -4.16 -10.16
N PHE A 301 -9.34 -2.98 -10.64
CA PHE A 301 -9.95 -1.73 -10.25
C PHE A 301 -11.46 -1.72 -10.52
N ASP A 302 -11.86 -2.10 -11.75
CA ASP A 302 -13.26 -2.19 -12.16
C ASP A 302 -14.03 -3.19 -11.32
N TRP A 303 -13.42 -4.35 -11.04
CA TRP A 303 -14.03 -5.35 -10.18
C TRP A 303 -14.23 -4.81 -8.76
N VAL A 304 -13.24 -4.16 -8.15
CA VAL A 304 -13.35 -3.59 -6.80
C VAL A 304 -14.44 -2.53 -6.76
N ARG A 305 -14.44 -1.59 -7.72
CA ARG A 305 -15.46 -0.53 -7.84
C ARG A 305 -16.88 -1.07 -7.93
N LYS A 306 -17.06 -2.14 -8.71
CA LYS A 306 -18.38 -2.72 -8.99
C LYS A 306 -18.89 -3.59 -7.85
N ASN A 307 -18.00 -4.24 -7.10
CA ASN A 307 -18.37 -5.29 -6.16
C ASN A 307 -18.17 -4.92 -4.69
N VAL A 308 -17.42 -3.86 -4.36
CA VAL A 308 -17.20 -3.42 -2.98
C VAL A 308 -18.04 -2.18 -2.71
N ASN A 309 -18.89 -2.24 -1.69
CA ASN A 309 -19.76 -1.13 -1.31
C ASN A 309 -19.05 -0.14 -0.39
N TYR A 310 -19.17 1.16 -0.68
CA TYR A 310 -18.69 2.18 0.22
C TYR A 310 -19.58 2.26 1.48
N THR A 311 -19.02 1.87 2.62
CA THR A 311 -19.69 1.86 3.92
C THR A 311 -18.75 2.41 4.98
N ARG A 312 -19.11 3.55 5.58
CA ARG A 312 -18.34 4.18 6.65
C ARG A 312 -18.26 3.24 7.85
N THR A 313 -17.04 2.96 8.31
CA THR A 313 -16.81 2.05 9.44
C THR A 313 -15.56 2.42 10.24
N TYR A 314 -15.58 2.18 11.55
CA TYR A 314 -14.52 2.62 12.47
C TYR A 314 -13.44 1.57 12.73
N TYR A 315 -13.75 0.29 12.53
CA TYR A 315 -12.77 -0.77 12.72
C TYR A 315 -11.95 -0.99 11.44
N TRP A 316 -10.76 -1.56 11.60
CA TRP A 316 -9.89 -1.92 10.50
C TRP A 316 -10.13 -3.36 10.07
N MET A 317 -10.03 -3.61 8.76
CA MET A 317 -10.06 -4.93 8.15
C MET A 317 -8.83 -5.11 7.27
N ASN A 318 -8.31 -6.33 7.23
CA ASN A 318 -7.27 -6.67 6.27
C ASN A 318 -7.86 -6.90 4.86
N ALA A 319 -6.99 -6.99 3.85
CA ALA A 319 -7.44 -7.10 2.45
C ALA A 319 -8.35 -8.32 2.20
N SER A 320 -8.05 -9.49 2.75
CA SER A 320 -8.91 -10.69 2.58
C SER A 320 -10.26 -10.54 3.25
N GLU A 321 -10.35 -9.90 4.42
CA GLU A 321 -11.62 -9.60 5.07
C GLU A 321 -12.48 -8.66 4.23
N ILE A 322 -11.89 -7.58 3.69
CA ILE A 322 -12.60 -6.63 2.82
C ILE A 322 -13.05 -7.34 1.55
N PHE A 323 -12.18 -8.16 0.95
CA PHE A 323 -12.51 -8.96 -0.21
C PHE A 323 -13.64 -9.94 0.09
N SER A 324 -13.70 -10.58 1.26
CA SER A 324 -14.79 -11.48 1.62
C SER A 324 -16.10 -10.74 1.87
N LYS A 325 -16.05 -9.65 2.66
CA LYS A 325 -17.22 -8.91 3.13
C LYS A 325 -17.80 -7.95 2.09
N LYS A 326 -16.99 -7.52 1.11
CA LYS A 326 -17.38 -6.63 0.00
C LYS A 326 -17.92 -5.27 0.48
N TYR A 327 -17.38 -4.71 1.57
CA TYR A 327 -17.65 -3.32 1.96
C TYR A 327 -16.49 -2.69 2.72
N GLY A 328 -16.47 -1.36 2.76
CA GLY A 328 -15.53 -0.55 3.55
C GLY A 328 -15.56 0.92 3.14
N ASP A 329 -14.77 1.76 3.80
CA ASP A 329 -14.57 3.16 3.41
C ASP A 329 -13.20 3.38 2.74
N CYS A 330 -12.80 4.64 2.54
CA CYS A 330 -11.60 5.04 1.81
C CYS A 330 -10.33 4.27 2.23
N LYS A 331 -10.14 4.05 3.54
CA LYS A 331 -8.98 3.28 4.04
C LYS A 331 -9.01 1.81 3.59
N HIS A 332 -10.18 1.20 3.58
CA HIS A 332 -10.35 -0.21 3.19
C HIS A 332 -10.17 -0.39 1.69
N PHE A 333 -10.73 0.51 0.88
CA PHE A 333 -10.47 0.50 -0.57
C PHE A 333 -8.97 0.61 -0.86
N SER A 334 -8.27 1.49 -0.14
CA SER A 334 -6.84 1.68 -0.34
C SER A 334 -6.00 0.47 0.10
N ILE A 335 -6.34 -0.17 1.22
CA ILE A 335 -5.69 -1.42 1.67
C ILE A 335 -5.88 -2.52 0.62
N LEU A 336 -7.12 -2.72 0.17
CA LEU A 336 -7.47 -3.79 -0.77
C LEU A 336 -6.77 -3.59 -2.12
N LEU A 337 -6.88 -2.39 -2.71
CA LEU A 337 -6.27 -2.09 -4.00
C LEU A 337 -4.74 -2.18 -3.93
N SER A 338 -4.11 -1.66 -2.88
CA SER A 338 -2.65 -1.76 -2.73
C SER A 338 -2.20 -3.22 -2.63
N SER A 339 -2.94 -4.05 -1.87
CA SER A 339 -2.63 -5.48 -1.74
C SER A 339 -2.70 -6.20 -3.08
N PHE A 340 -3.73 -5.93 -3.90
CA PHE A 340 -3.83 -6.50 -5.24
C PHE A 340 -2.70 -6.05 -6.19
N ILE A 341 -2.35 -4.77 -6.19
CA ILE A 341 -1.24 -4.27 -7.02
C ILE A 341 0.07 -4.97 -6.66
N MET A 342 0.31 -5.13 -5.36
CA MET A 342 1.51 -5.78 -4.84
C MET A 342 1.51 -7.29 -5.11
N GLU A 343 0.35 -7.96 -5.07
CA GLU A 343 0.20 -9.37 -5.45
C GLU A 343 0.39 -9.60 -6.95
N LEU A 344 0.00 -8.64 -7.80
CA LEU A 344 0.32 -8.65 -9.23
C LEU A 344 1.80 -8.44 -9.53
N GLY A 345 2.61 -8.00 -8.55
CA GLY A 345 4.04 -7.74 -8.69
C GLY A 345 4.42 -6.27 -8.90
N GLY A 346 3.46 -5.34 -8.76
CA GLY A 346 3.70 -3.91 -8.85
C GLY A 346 4.04 -3.24 -7.50
N ALA A 347 4.45 -1.98 -7.55
CA ALA A 347 4.55 -1.13 -6.36
C ALA A 347 3.31 -0.27 -6.18
N ALA A 348 2.83 -0.15 -4.94
CA ALA A 348 1.74 0.72 -4.56
C ALA A 348 2.16 1.72 -3.48
N ARG A 349 1.44 2.84 -3.41
CA ARG A 349 1.47 3.78 -2.28
C ARG A 349 0.06 4.17 -1.91
N ILE A 350 -0.13 4.48 -0.64
CA ILE A 350 -1.36 5.08 -0.17
C ILE A 350 -1.08 6.54 0.14
N PHE A 351 -1.89 7.42 -0.45
CA PHE A 351 -1.90 8.85 -0.20
C PHE A 351 -3.09 9.21 0.66
N MET A 352 -2.92 10.26 1.46
CA MET A 352 -3.91 10.70 2.43
C MET A 352 -4.04 12.22 2.41
N THR A 353 -5.29 12.65 2.25
CA THR A 353 -5.71 14.02 2.48
C THR A 353 -6.20 14.15 3.93
N LYS A 354 -6.84 15.27 4.26
CA LYS A 354 -7.44 15.49 5.58
C LYS A 354 -8.56 14.50 5.90
N GLU A 355 -9.37 14.14 4.90
CA GLU A 355 -10.58 13.34 5.09
C GLU A 355 -10.63 12.07 4.23
N HIS A 356 -9.62 11.88 3.38
CA HIS A 356 -9.62 10.81 2.38
C HIS A 356 -8.30 10.05 2.31
N MET A 357 -8.38 8.81 1.81
CA MET A 357 -7.26 7.90 1.62
C MET A 357 -7.46 7.16 0.30
N PHE A 358 -6.43 7.14 -0.55
CA PHE A 358 -6.49 6.51 -1.87
C PHE A 358 -5.18 5.84 -2.24
N THR A 359 -5.24 4.81 -3.08
CA THR A 359 -4.07 4.10 -3.60
C THR A 359 -3.51 4.80 -4.84
N SER A 360 -2.24 4.57 -5.11
CA SER A 360 -1.60 4.79 -6.40
C SER A 360 -0.69 3.61 -6.71
N PHE A 361 -0.36 3.41 -7.99
CA PHE A 361 0.68 2.46 -8.39
C PHE A 361 1.80 3.16 -9.14
N TYR A 362 3.00 2.60 -9.05
CA TYR A 362 4.18 3.14 -9.70
C TYR A 362 4.12 2.95 -11.23
N ALA A 363 4.34 4.02 -11.97
CA ALA A 363 4.30 4.07 -13.43
C ALA A 363 5.67 4.35 -14.06
N GLY A 364 6.75 4.28 -13.28
CA GLY A 364 8.11 4.41 -13.78
C GLY A 364 8.52 5.85 -14.06
N ASN A 365 9.34 6.03 -15.09
CA ASN A 365 9.77 7.33 -15.57
C ASN A 365 8.77 7.91 -16.59
N ARG A 366 9.10 9.06 -17.18
CA ARG A 366 8.22 9.74 -18.15
C ARG A 366 7.83 8.86 -19.34
N SER A 367 8.78 8.09 -19.88
CA SER A 367 8.54 7.25 -21.06
C SER A 367 7.61 6.08 -20.77
N SER A 368 7.80 5.40 -19.62
CA SER A 368 6.89 4.32 -19.22
C SER A 368 5.52 4.87 -18.83
N PHE A 369 5.47 6.03 -18.16
CA PHE A 369 4.23 6.71 -17.80
C PHE A 369 3.39 7.01 -19.04
N GLU A 370 3.96 7.62 -20.08
CA GLU A 370 3.25 7.96 -21.32
C GLU A 370 2.67 6.71 -22.01
N GLN A 371 3.43 5.60 -22.06
CA GLN A 371 2.94 4.33 -22.58
C GLN A 371 1.77 3.78 -21.74
N ILE A 372 1.89 3.80 -20.41
CA ILE A 372 0.85 3.33 -19.50
C ILE A 372 -0.44 4.16 -19.68
N VAL A 373 -0.32 5.48 -19.85
CA VAL A 373 -1.46 6.37 -20.16
C VAL A 373 -2.17 5.93 -21.45
N GLU A 374 -1.42 5.59 -22.51
CA GLU A 374 -2.01 5.03 -23.73
C GLU A 374 -2.73 3.69 -23.47
N GLY A 375 -2.15 2.83 -22.63
CA GLY A 375 -2.78 1.58 -22.21
C GLY A 375 -4.11 1.80 -21.47
N ILE A 376 -4.14 2.73 -20.51
CA ILE A 376 -5.37 3.13 -19.81
C ILE A 376 -6.42 3.64 -20.79
N ARG A 377 -6.03 4.47 -21.76
CA ARG A 377 -6.94 5.00 -22.80
C ARG A 377 -7.46 3.90 -23.73
N LYS A 378 -6.63 2.92 -24.09
CA LYS A 378 -7.09 1.73 -24.85
C LYS A 378 -8.12 0.91 -24.07
N TYR A 379 -7.98 0.83 -22.74
CA TYR A 379 -8.90 0.08 -21.89
C TYR A 379 -10.24 0.81 -21.69
N TYR A 380 -10.19 2.03 -21.16
CA TYR A 380 -11.39 2.76 -20.73
C TYR A 380 -12.05 3.58 -21.83
N GLY A 381 -11.26 4.14 -22.74
CA GLY A 381 -11.73 5.01 -23.82
C GLY A 381 -10.72 6.09 -24.17
N ASP A 382 -10.80 6.58 -25.40
CA ASP A 382 -9.84 7.53 -25.93
C ASP A 382 -9.91 8.88 -25.18
N LEU A 383 -8.74 9.50 -25.00
CA LEU A 383 -8.56 10.82 -24.38
C LEU A 383 -8.99 10.97 -22.91
N VAL A 384 -9.28 9.90 -22.17
CA VAL A 384 -9.46 10.04 -20.71
C VAL A 384 -8.20 10.66 -20.07
N PRO A 385 -8.33 11.68 -19.19
CA PRO A 385 -7.20 12.26 -18.48
C PRO A 385 -6.66 11.25 -17.46
N VAL A 386 -5.35 11.21 -17.28
CA VAL A 386 -4.69 10.32 -16.32
C VAL A 386 -3.88 11.17 -15.35
N TYR A 387 -4.35 11.19 -14.11
CA TYR A 387 -3.83 11.99 -13.02
C TYR A 387 -2.82 11.20 -12.19
N TYR A 388 -1.80 11.90 -11.69
CA TYR A 388 -0.67 11.29 -11.02
C TYR A 388 -0.05 12.21 -9.96
N VAL A 389 0.75 11.61 -9.09
CA VAL A 389 1.72 12.31 -8.23
C VAL A 389 3.12 11.98 -8.73
N GLU A 390 4.00 12.98 -8.82
CA GLU A 390 5.40 12.80 -9.22
C GLU A 390 6.32 13.04 -8.03
N ASP A 391 7.34 12.18 -7.87
CA ASP A 391 8.40 12.36 -6.89
C ASP A 391 9.76 11.93 -7.45
N LYS A 392 10.78 11.89 -6.57
CA LYS A 392 12.15 11.50 -6.95
C LYS A 392 12.27 10.09 -7.54
N TYR A 393 11.29 9.21 -7.35
CA TYR A 393 11.32 7.86 -7.89
C TYR A 393 10.60 7.78 -9.24
N GLY A 394 9.64 8.67 -9.51
CA GLY A 394 8.94 8.75 -10.79
C GLY A 394 7.46 9.07 -10.64
N PHE A 395 6.66 8.52 -11.55
CA PHE A 395 5.23 8.80 -11.65
C PHE A 395 4.41 7.77 -10.85
N TRP A 396 3.40 8.25 -10.13
CA TRP A 396 2.46 7.43 -9.36
C TRP A 396 1.04 7.70 -9.84
N ILE A 397 0.47 6.78 -10.60
CA ILE A 397 -0.89 6.94 -11.16
C ILE A 397 -1.93 6.65 -10.08
N ILE A 398 -2.94 7.49 -10.02
CA ILE A 398 -3.99 7.44 -8.99
C ILE A 398 -4.90 6.23 -9.18
N LEU A 399 -5.26 5.61 -8.07
CA LEU A 399 -6.13 4.44 -7.99
C LEU A 399 -7.13 4.64 -6.84
N ASP A 400 -8.06 5.58 -7.03
CA ASP A 400 -9.10 5.90 -6.03
C ASP A 400 -10.39 5.14 -6.33
N GLY A 401 -10.61 4.04 -5.59
CA GLY A 401 -11.82 3.22 -5.73
C GLY A 401 -13.11 3.86 -5.16
N THR A 402 -13.07 5.07 -4.62
CA THR A 402 -14.23 5.69 -3.96
C THR A 402 -14.76 6.90 -4.73
N CYS A 403 -13.88 7.77 -5.22
CA CYS A 403 -14.25 8.97 -5.99
C CYS A 403 -13.99 8.85 -7.50
N SER A 404 -13.05 7.98 -7.92
CA SER A 404 -12.80 7.74 -9.35
C SER A 404 -13.59 6.54 -9.88
N ASN A 405 -13.78 6.51 -11.19
CA ASN A 405 -14.47 5.44 -11.92
C ASN A 405 -13.58 4.71 -12.92
N TYR A 406 -12.30 5.09 -12.98
CA TYR A 406 -11.29 4.43 -13.80
C TYR A 406 -9.91 4.63 -13.18
N VAL A 407 -8.97 3.78 -13.60
CA VAL A 407 -7.56 3.92 -13.26
C VAL A 407 -7.04 5.27 -13.74
N GLY A 408 -6.43 6.04 -12.84
CA GLY A 408 -5.88 7.36 -13.14
C GLY A 408 -6.89 8.50 -13.12
N GLY A 409 -8.16 8.29 -12.72
CA GLY A 409 -9.09 9.39 -12.54
C GLY A 409 -8.84 10.22 -11.27
N LEU A 410 -9.52 11.37 -11.16
CA LEU A 410 -9.34 12.29 -10.03
C LEU A 410 -9.70 11.61 -8.69
N PRO A 411 -8.85 11.75 -7.66
CA PRO A 411 -9.20 11.32 -6.32
C PRO A 411 -10.18 12.31 -5.67
N CYS A 412 -10.75 11.94 -4.52
CA CYS A 412 -11.48 12.92 -3.71
C CYS A 412 -10.56 14.11 -3.33
N ASP A 413 -11.16 15.26 -3.05
CA ASP A 413 -10.46 16.51 -2.65
C ASP A 413 -9.47 17.06 -3.69
N ALA A 414 -9.53 16.60 -4.94
CA ALA A 414 -8.73 17.11 -6.04
C ALA A 414 -9.58 17.68 -7.17
N VAL A 415 -9.01 18.64 -7.88
CA VAL A 415 -9.57 19.25 -9.09
C VAL A 415 -8.54 19.21 -10.21
N PRO A 416 -8.97 19.25 -11.48
CA PRO A 416 -8.01 19.38 -12.57
C PRO A 416 -7.34 20.76 -12.50
N TYR A 417 -6.04 20.80 -12.76
CA TYR A 417 -5.27 22.03 -12.80
C TYR A 417 -4.08 21.87 -13.75
N GLU A 418 -3.94 22.81 -14.68
CA GLU A 418 -2.98 22.73 -15.79
C GLU A 418 -3.13 21.38 -16.52
N ASP A 419 -2.04 20.60 -16.61
CA ASP A 419 -1.99 19.29 -17.27
C ASP A 419 -2.15 18.10 -16.28
N ASN A 420 -2.47 18.37 -15.01
CA ASN A 420 -2.63 17.34 -13.98
C ASN A 420 -3.74 17.72 -12.98
N LEU A 421 -3.48 17.55 -11.68
CA LEU A 421 -4.43 17.76 -10.59
C LEU A 421 -3.86 18.73 -9.56
N TRP A 422 -4.76 19.27 -8.75
CA TRP A 422 -4.40 19.98 -7.53
C TRP A 422 -5.33 19.59 -6.38
N PHE A 423 -4.77 19.35 -5.20
CA PHE A 423 -5.56 19.12 -3.99
C PHE A 423 -6.05 20.44 -3.40
N VAL A 424 -7.30 20.46 -2.97
CA VAL A 424 -7.96 21.66 -2.45
C VAL A 424 -8.15 21.54 -0.94
N ASN A 425 -8.01 22.65 -0.23
CA ASN A 425 -8.13 22.71 1.24
C ASN A 425 -7.19 21.73 1.97
N LEU A 426 -5.95 21.60 1.47
CA LEU A 426 -4.94 20.70 1.99
C LEU A 426 -3.64 21.45 2.28
N GLU A 427 -3.04 21.19 3.44
CA GLU A 427 -1.69 21.69 3.78
C GLU A 427 -0.62 20.65 3.48
N ASN A 428 -0.90 19.38 3.76
CA ASN A 428 0.04 18.28 3.62
C ASN A 428 -0.65 17.08 2.96
N LEU A 429 -0.15 16.66 1.80
CA LEU A 429 -0.49 15.37 1.21
C LEU A 429 0.47 14.33 1.79
N LYS A 430 -0.05 13.46 2.65
CA LYS A 430 0.76 12.42 3.28
C LYS A 430 0.81 11.18 2.41
N TYR A 431 1.92 10.44 2.44
CA TYR A 431 2.01 9.16 1.74
C TYR A 431 2.72 8.09 2.56
N THR A 432 2.41 6.84 2.24
CA THR A 432 3.04 5.64 2.82
C THR A 432 4.10 5.06 1.90
N GLU A 433 5.04 4.32 2.48
CA GLU A 433 5.96 3.47 1.73
C GLU A 433 5.69 2.02 2.11
N ILE A 434 4.89 1.34 1.28
CA ILE A 434 4.44 -0.03 1.44
C ILE A 434 5.02 -0.90 0.31
N PHE A 435 6.25 -1.36 0.50
CA PHE A 435 6.92 -2.23 -0.47
C PHE A 435 6.80 -3.68 -0.01
N TRP A 436 6.42 -4.58 -0.93
CA TRP A 436 6.38 -6.02 -0.71
C TRP A 436 6.98 -6.72 -1.93
N ARG A 437 7.71 -7.80 -1.67
CA ARG A 437 8.16 -8.71 -2.71
C ARG A 437 7.30 -9.96 -2.59
N SER A 438 6.46 -10.26 -3.58
CA SER A 438 5.92 -11.61 -3.69
C SER A 438 7.10 -12.57 -3.87
N ARG A 439 7.08 -13.70 -3.15
CA ARG A 439 8.15 -14.70 -3.22
C ARG A 439 8.29 -15.30 -4.61
#